data_AF-A0A453NR34-F1
#
_entry.id   AF-A0A453NR34-F1
#
_cell.length_a   1.000
_cell.length_b   1.000
_cell.length_c   1.000
_cell.angle_alpha   90.00
_cell.angle_beta   90.00
_cell.angle_gamma   90.00
#
_symmetry.space_group_name_H-M   'P 1'
#
loop_
_entity.id
_entity.type
_entity.pdbx_description
1 polymer ?
#
loop_
_entity_poly.entity_id
_entity_poly.type
_entity_poly.pdbx_seq_one_letter_code
_entity_poly.pdbx_strand_id
1 'polypeptide(L)'
;AMQTAVAVGVEPDNKLPYNDYYEYFGPDYNLHIQPRIVENLNTTKDLENIKNMILDHLSKLEHVPNAQFHERPSDPEGPEEEEDMDKRPAQRSRLWSGGAYDSDTEDPDNMKTEANDLSANSIMKDASNDDL
;
A
#
# COMPACT_ATOMS: atom_id res chain seq x y z
N ALA A 1 8.03 -8.82 -11.15
CA ALA A 1 8.82 -9.24 -12.31
C ALA A 1 7.95 -9.34 -13.58
N MET A 2 7.01 -10.28 -13.72
CA MET A 2 6.28 -10.46 -15.00
C MET A 2 5.35 -9.28 -15.39
N GLN A 3 4.50 -8.79 -14.48
CA GLN A 3 3.58 -7.67 -14.79
C GLN A 3 4.33 -6.37 -15.08
N THR A 4 5.44 -6.10 -14.38
CA THR A 4 6.32 -4.94 -14.61
C THR A 4 7.05 -5.04 -15.94
N ALA A 5 7.48 -6.24 -16.34
CA ALA A 5 8.04 -6.49 -17.66
C ALA A 5 7.04 -6.14 -18.78
N VAL A 6 5.78 -6.55 -18.64
CA VAL A 6 4.70 -6.20 -19.59
C VAL A 6 4.50 -4.68 -19.65
N ALA A 7 4.56 -3.98 -18.52
CA ALA A 7 4.40 -2.52 -18.48
C ALA A 7 5.53 -1.78 -19.20
N VAL A 8 6.76 -2.30 -19.12
CA VAL A 8 7.95 -1.70 -19.76
C VAL A 8 8.16 -2.23 -21.19
N GLY A 9 7.36 -3.21 -21.63
CA GLY A 9 7.47 -3.80 -22.97
C GLY A 9 8.69 -4.69 -23.16
N VAL A 10 9.26 -5.22 -22.07
CA VAL A 10 10.44 -6.09 -22.09
C VAL A 10 10.01 -7.51 -21.73
N GLU A 11 10.45 -8.50 -22.50
CA GLU A 11 10.23 -9.91 -22.20
C GLU A 11 11.43 -10.46 -21.39
N PRO A 12 11.25 -10.78 -20.09
CA PRO A 12 12.34 -11.29 -19.26
C PRO A 12 12.54 -12.79 -19.51
N ASP A 13 13.78 -13.25 -19.32
CA ASP A 13 14.07 -14.67 -19.34
C ASP A 13 13.29 -15.42 -18.26
N ASN A 14 12.88 -16.64 -18.58
CA ASN A 14 12.19 -17.49 -17.60
C ASN A 14 13.13 -17.97 -16.47
N LYS A 15 14.45 -17.93 -16.66
CA LYS A 15 15.40 -18.25 -15.60
C LYS A 15 15.59 -17.05 -14.69
N LEU A 16 15.38 -17.25 -13.39
CA LEU A 16 15.53 -16.17 -12.42
C LEU A 16 17.00 -15.72 -12.37
N PRO A 17 17.28 -14.40 -12.44
CA PRO A 17 18.60 -13.88 -12.15
C PRO A 17 18.91 -13.99 -10.66
N TYR A 18 20.19 -14.12 -10.33
CA TYR A 18 20.65 -14.18 -8.94
C TYR A 18 20.29 -12.90 -8.19
N ASN A 19 19.76 -13.06 -6.97
CA ASN A 19 19.41 -11.99 -6.05
C ASN A 19 19.43 -12.54 -4.59
N ASP A 20 19.36 -11.66 -3.59
CA ASP A 20 19.44 -12.05 -2.17
C ASP A 20 18.32 -12.99 -1.71
N TYR A 21 17.21 -13.02 -2.45
CA TYR A 21 16.04 -13.86 -2.20
C TYR A 21 15.97 -15.08 -3.12
N TYR A 22 17.04 -15.37 -3.87
CA TYR A 22 17.03 -16.40 -4.92
C TYR A 22 16.66 -17.79 -4.40
N GLU A 23 17.09 -18.13 -3.19
CA GLU A 23 16.85 -19.44 -2.56
C GLU A 23 15.37 -19.73 -2.29
N TYR A 24 14.52 -18.70 -2.17
CA TYR A 24 13.07 -18.87 -1.95
C TYR A 24 12.32 -19.43 -3.16
N PHE A 25 12.94 -19.39 -4.35
CA PHE A 25 12.33 -19.84 -5.60
C PHE A 25 12.75 -21.27 -6.01
N GLY A 26 13.44 -21.99 -5.12
CA GLY A 26 13.75 -23.41 -5.33
C GLY A 26 12.49 -24.28 -5.34
N PRO A 27 12.50 -25.44 -6.04
CA PRO A 27 13.67 -26.09 -6.67
C PRO A 27 13.93 -25.67 -8.13
N ASP A 28 12.96 -25.08 -8.81
CA ASP A 28 13.01 -24.90 -10.27
C ASP A 28 13.66 -23.59 -10.72
N TYR A 29 13.73 -22.59 -9.82
CA TYR A 29 14.31 -21.26 -10.06
C TYR A 29 13.82 -20.59 -11.35
N ASN A 30 12.55 -20.85 -11.70
CA ASN A 30 11.90 -20.27 -12.86
C ASN A 30 10.99 -19.13 -12.44
N LEU A 31 10.88 -18.13 -13.32
CA LEU A 31 9.96 -17.01 -13.17
C LEU A 31 8.49 -17.45 -13.36
N HIS A 32 8.24 -18.33 -14.34
CA HIS A 32 6.92 -18.88 -14.59
C HIS A 32 6.58 -20.03 -13.66
N ILE A 33 5.38 -19.94 -13.07
CA ILE A 33 4.81 -20.97 -12.20
C ILE A 33 4.05 -21.97 -13.06
N GLN A 34 4.25 -23.27 -12.83
CA GLN A 34 3.46 -24.30 -13.50
C GLN A 34 2.01 -24.27 -13.00
N PRO A 35 1.01 -24.31 -13.91
CA PRO A 35 -0.38 -24.37 -13.50
C PRO A 35 -0.65 -25.66 -12.73
N ARG A 36 -1.38 -25.54 -11.62
CA ARG A 36 -1.81 -26.70 -10.84
C ARG A 36 -2.98 -27.38 -11.56
N ILE A 37 -2.99 -28.71 -11.55
CA ILE A 37 -4.10 -29.52 -12.07
C ILE A 37 -5.23 -29.48 -11.03
N VAL A 38 -5.95 -28.36 -10.99
CA VAL A 38 -7.18 -28.19 -10.22
C VAL A 38 -8.32 -28.10 -11.22
N GLU A 39 -9.44 -28.77 -10.92
CA GLU A 39 -10.62 -28.73 -11.78
C GLU A 39 -11.12 -27.28 -11.91
N ASN A 40 -11.28 -26.84 -13.16
CA ASN A 40 -11.86 -25.55 -13.45
C ASN A 40 -13.39 -25.63 -13.36
N LEU A 41 -13.94 -25.12 -12.26
CA LEU A 41 -15.40 -25.06 -12.05
C LEU A 41 -16.08 -23.89 -12.79
N ASN A 42 -15.33 -23.07 -13.54
CA ASN A 42 -15.92 -22.00 -14.34
C ASN A 42 -16.51 -22.58 -15.63
N THR A 43 -17.82 -22.80 -15.64
CA THR A 43 -18.52 -23.22 -16.86
C THR A 43 -18.62 -22.06 -17.84
N THR A 44 -18.60 -22.36 -19.15
CA THR A 44 -18.73 -21.32 -20.20
C THR A 44 -20.03 -20.54 -20.07
N LYS A 45 -21.12 -21.23 -19.72
CA LYS A 45 -22.43 -20.63 -19.48
C LYS A 45 -22.40 -19.61 -18.35
N ASP A 46 -21.73 -19.90 -17.24
CA ASP A 46 -21.64 -18.97 -16.11
C ASP A 46 -20.81 -17.73 -16.45
N LEU A 47 -19.70 -17.91 -17.17
CA LEU A 47 -18.87 -16.81 -17.66
C LEU A 47 -19.65 -15.89 -18.62
N GLU A 48 -20.44 -16.47 -19.53
CA GLU A 48 -21.29 -15.71 -20.45
C GLU A 48 -22.39 -14.95 -19.72
N ASN A 49 -23.04 -15.57 -18.73
CA ASN A 49 -24.06 -14.92 -17.91
C ASN A 49 -23.48 -13.70 -17.17
N ILE A 50 -22.32 -13.86 -16.51
CA ILE A 50 -21.66 -12.77 -15.78
C ILE A 50 -21.21 -11.67 -16.76
N LYS A 51 -20.63 -12.04 -17.91
CA LYS A 51 -20.22 -11.09 -18.95
C LYS A 51 -21.40 -10.25 -19.44
N ASN A 52 -22.53 -10.88 -19.77
CA ASN A 52 -23.72 -10.17 -20.25
C ASN A 52 -24.28 -9.24 -19.16
N MET A 53 -24.33 -9.69 -17.91
CA MET A 53 -24.75 -8.86 -16.79
C MET A 53 -23.85 -7.61 -16.64
N ILE A 54 -22.52 -7.77 -16.73
CA ILE A 54 -21.58 -6.64 -16.65
C ILE A 54 -21.81 -5.68 -17.82
N LEU A 55 -21.97 -6.18 -19.05
CA LEU A 55 -22.23 -5.36 -20.23
C LEU A 55 -23.57 -4.61 -20.13
N ASP A 56 -24.60 -5.24 -19.57
CA ASP A 56 -25.90 -4.61 -19.30
C ASP A 56 -25.78 -3.51 -18.24
N HIS A 57 -24.91 -3.66 -17.24
CA HIS A 57 -24.63 -2.61 -16.27
C HIS A 57 -23.85 -1.45 -16.90
N LEU A 58 -22.81 -1.75 -17.69
CA LEU A 58 -22.00 -0.74 -18.38
C LEU A 58 -22.81 0.05 -19.41
N SER A 59 -23.77 -0.59 -20.10
CA SER A 59 -24.63 0.09 -21.09
C SER A 59 -25.60 1.11 -20.47
N LYS A 60 -25.89 0.97 -19.17
CA LYS A 60 -26.73 1.92 -18.42
C LYS A 60 -25.94 3.11 -17.88
N LEU A 61 -24.61 3.05 -17.88
CA LEU A 61 -23.78 4.17 -17.48
C LEU A 61 -23.88 5.26 -18.56
N GLU A 62 -24.21 6.48 -18.14
CA GLU A 62 -24.22 7.63 -19.03
C GLU A 62 -22.79 7.88 -19.52
N HIS A 63 -22.59 7.89 -20.84
CA HIS A 63 -21.32 8.31 -21.42
C HIS A 63 -21.12 9.79 -21.11
N VAL A 64 -20.12 10.15 -20.29
CA VAL A 64 -19.81 11.54 -19.97
C VAL A 64 -18.86 12.09 -21.05
N PRO A 65 -19.34 12.89 -22.03
CA PRO A 65 -18.54 13.34 -23.16
C PRO A 65 -17.46 14.37 -22.77
N ASN A 66 -17.46 14.87 -21.53
CA ASN A 66 -16.56 15.91 -21.04
C ASN A 66 -15.54 15.42 -20.01
N ALA A 67 -15.34 14.12 -19.87
CA ALA A 67 -14.18 13.62 -19.15
C ALA A 67 -12.93 14.02 -19.94
N GLN A 68 -12.29 15.12 -19.54
CA GLN A 68 -11.10 15.63 -20.20
C GLN A 68 -10.01 14.56 -20.14
N PHE A 69 -9.73 13.94 -21.29
CA PHE A 69 -8.57 13.07 -21.41
C PHE A 69 -7.33 13.93 -21.16
N HIS A 70 -6.56 13.53 -20.14
CA HIS A 70 -5.25 14.09 -19.92
C HIS A 70 -4.29 13.23 -20.73
N GLU A 71 -3.55 13.85 -21.64
CA GLU A 71 -2.45 13.17 -22.31
C GLU A 71 -1.47 12.68 -21.26
N ARG A 72 -0.97 11.45 -21.43
CA ARG A 72 0.05 10.93 -20.52
C ARG A 72 1.21 11.94 -20.53
N PRO A 73 1.67 12.44 -19.36
CA PRO A 73 2.86 13.28 -19.32
C PRO A 73 4.01 12.54 -20.02
N SER A 74 4.86 13.25 -20.76
CA SER A 74 6.05 12.65 -21.38
C SER A 74 6.79 11.80 -20.35
N ASP A 75 7.28 10.64 -20.81
CA ASP A 75 8.13 9.80 -19.96
C ASP A 75 9.25 10.67 -19.40
N PRO A 76 9.51 10.61 -18.08
CA PRO A 76 10.59 11.39 -17.50
C PRO A 76 11.88 10.98 -18.21
N GLU A 77 12.56 11.94 -18.85
CA GLU A 77 13.97 11.76 -19.22
C GLU A 77 14.68 11.41 -17.91
N GLY A 78 15.10 10.15 -17.79
CA GLY A 78 15.86 9.69 -16.64
C GLY A 78 17.09 10.60 -16.50
N PRO A 79 17.50 10.97 -15.28
CA PRO A 79 18.66 11.83 -15.10
C PRO A 79 19.83 11.23 -15.87
N GLU A 80 20.29 11.94 -16.90
CA GLU A 80 21.48 11.62 -17.66
C GLU A 80 22.72 11.96 -16.85
N GLU A 81 22.85 11.38 -15.66
CA GLU A 81 24.05 11.46 -14.84
C GLU A 81 23.94 10.34 -13.80
N GLU A 82 24.90 9.42 -13.78
CA GLU A 82 25.07 8.46 -12.70
C GLU A 82 25.40 9.24 -11.42
N GLU A 83 24.37 9.77 -10.77
CA GLU A 83 24.52 10.34 -9.44
C GLU A 83 24.88 9.20 -8.48
N ASP A 84 26.08 9.32 -7.91
CA ASP A 84 26.61 8.46 -6.85
C ASP A 84 25.61 8.39 -5.68
N MET A 85 24.82 7.32 -5.65
CA MET A 85 23.71 7.09 -4.71
C MET A 85 24.15 7.05 -3.23
N ASP A 86 25.45 6.97 -2.95
CA ASP A 86 26.01 7.06 -1.60
C ASP A 86 26.13 8.50 -1.08
N LYS A 87 25.98 9.51 -1.96
CA LYS A 87 25.98 10.91 -1.56
C LYS A 87 24.61 11.33 -1.04
N ARG A 88 24.42 11.18 0.27
CA ARG A 88 23.26 11.75 0.97
C ARG A 88 23.25 13.28 0.74
N PRO A 89 22.24 13.87 0.06
CA PRO A 89 22.22 15.30 -0.18
C PRO A 89 22.19 16.05 1.15
N ALA A 90 22.99 17.12 1.23
CA ALA A 90 23.08 17.92 2.45
C ALA A 90 21.69 18.45 2.81
N GLN A 91 21.18 17.95 3.93
CA GLN A 91 19.84 18.19 4.46
C GLN A 91 19.61 19.69 4.72
N ARG A 92 19.19 20.43 3.70
CA ARG A 92 18.64 21.78 3.82
C ARG A 92 17.13 21.70 3.75
N SER A 93 16.54 21.25 4.85
CA SER A 93 15.18 21.62 5.20
C SER A 93 15.10 21.82 6.71
N ARG A 94 15.23 23.08 7.14
CA ARG A 94 14.85 23.55 8.47
C ARG A 94 13.34 23.81 8.58
N LEU A 95 12.53 23.14 7.74
CA LEU A 95 11.08 23.34 7.71
C LEU A 95 10.31 22.20 8.40
N TRP A 96 10.99 21.11 8.77
CA TRP A 96 10.49 20.06 9.67
C TRP A 96 11.25 20.05 11.00
N SER A 97 11.50 21.22 11.57
CA SER A 97 11.74 21.33 13.02
C SER A 97 10.39 21.34 13.72
N GLY A 98 9.68 20.20 13.64
CA GLY A 98 8.53 19.90 14.48
C GLY A 98 9.04 19.71 15.91
N GLY A 99 9.20 20.82 16.61
CA GLY A 99 9.35 20.83 18.06
C GLY A 99 8.11 20.23 18.72
N ALA A 100 8.32 19.66 19.91
CA ALA A 100 7.37 18.97 20.77
C ALA A 100 7.12 17.49 20.41
N TYR A 101 8.16 16.67 20.48
CA TYR A 101 8.03 15.32 21.03
C TYR A 101 8.66 15.36 22.42
N ASP A 102 7.89 15.83 23.39
CA ASP A 102 8.20 15.61 24.81
C ASP A 102 7.74 14.18 25.10
N SER A 103 8.63 13.21 24.80
CA SER A 103 8.41 11.83 25.15
C SER A 103 9.04 11.62 26.51
N ASP A 104 8.18 11.45 27.51
CA ASP A 104 8.46 10.90 28.83
C ASP A 104 9.55 9.83 28.73
N THR A 105 10.76 10.20 29.14
CA THR A 105 11.79 9.22 29.46
C THR A 105 11.58 8.95 30.94
N GLU A 106 11.03 7.78 31.25
CA GLU A 106 10.98 7.28 32.62
C GLU A 106 12.41 7.03 33.11
N ASP A 107 13.07 8.09 33.58
CA ASP A 107 14.29 8.00 34.38
C ASP A 107 13.88 7.62 35.82
N PRO A 108 14.24 6.41 36.32
CA PRO A 108 13.83 5.94 37.65
C PRO A 108 14.52 6.66 38.82
N ASP A 109 15.31 7.71 38.57
CA ASP A 109 16.24 8.29 39.57
C ASP A 109 15.86 9.67 40.10
N ASN A 110 14.68 10.22 39.81
CA ASN A 110 14.25 11.50 40.39
C ASN A 110 13.08 11.39 41.36
N MET A 111 13.32 10.75 42.51
CA MET A 111 12.46 10.94 43.69
C MET A 111 12.62 12.37 44.21
N LYS A 112 11.65 13.23 43.89
CA LYS A 112 11.36 14.43 44.68
C LYS A 112 9.89 14.44 45.04
N THR A 113 9.66 14.07 46.29
CA THR A 113 8.49 14.32 47.10
C THR A 113 7.90 15.70 46.84
N GLU A 114 6.58 15.80 46.73
CA GLU A 114 5.77 16.71 47.56
C GLU A 114 4.27 16.48 47.34
N ALA A 115 3.53 16.53 48.44
CA ALA A 115 2.13 16.16 48.59
C ALA A 115 1.18 17.32 48.27
N ASN A 116 -0.12 16.97 48.22
CA ASN A 116 -1.33 17.82 48.09
C ASN A 116 -1.78 18.00 46.62
N ASP A 117 -3.04 17.85 46.23
CA ASP A 117 -4.28 18.07 46.96
C ASP A 117 -5.41 17.17 46.45
N LEU A 118 -6.31 16.85 47.37
CA LEU A 118 -7.59 16.17 47.12
C LEU A 118 -8.54 17.10 46.35
N SER A 119 -9.09 16.66 45.22
CA SER A 119 -10.39 17.19 44.78
C SER A 119 -11.23 16.15 44.04
N ALA A 120 -12.37 15.88 44.66
CA ALA A 120 -13.47 15.04 44.22
C ALA A 120 -14.04 15.45 42.85
N ASN A 121 -14.48 14.47 42.06
CA ASN A 121 -15.91 14.21 41.79
C ASN A 121 -16.04 13.17 40.66
N SER A 122 -16.41 11.94 41.04
CA SER A 122 -16.89 10.92 40.11
C SER A 122 -18.38 11.14 39.88
N ILE A 123 -18.76 11.49 38.65
CA ILE A 123 -20.14 11.37 38.16
C ILE A 123 -20.08 10.50 36.90
N MET A 124 -20.26 9.19 37.07
CA MET A 124 -20.72 8.32 35.99
C MET A 124 -22.20 8.02 36.24
N LYS A 125 -23.04 8.51 35.31
CA LYS A 125 -24.43 8.11 35.17
C LYS A 125 -24.45 6.70 34.56
N ASP A 126 -25.06 5.76 35.26
CA ASP A 126 -25.71 4.61 34.65
C ASP A 126 -27.01 4.38 35.42
N ALA A 127 -28.14 4.48 34.71
CA ALA A 127 -29.37 3.79 35.06
C ALA A 127 -30.26 3.82 33.81
N SER A 128 -30.25 2.69 33.12
CA SER A 128 -31.39 2.13 32.40
C SER A 128 -32.70 2.33 33.21
N ASN A 129 -33.83 2.61 32.54
CA ASN A 129 -35.14 1.98 32.78
C ASN A 129 -36.24 2.56 31.89
N ASP A 130 -36.83 1.64 31.12
CA ASP A 130 -38.16 1.50 30.54
C ASP A 130 -39.18 2.65 30.64
N ASP A 131 -39.71 2.99 29.45
CA ASP A 131 -40.90 3.80 29.21
C ASP A 131 -42.18 3.11 29.71
N LEU A 132 -42.98 3.86 30.49
CA LEU A 132 -44.44 3.80 30.55
C LEU A 132 -44.99 5.21 30.80
#